data_AF-A0A7W0VV10-F1
#
_entry.id   AF-A0A7W0VV10-F1
#
_cell.length_a   1.000
_cell.length_b   1.000
_cell.length_c   1.000
_cell.angle_alpha   90.00
_cell.angle_beta   90.00
_cell.angle_gamma   90.00
#
_symmetry.space_group_name_H-M   'P 1'
#
loop_
_entity.id
_entity.type
_entity.pdbx_description
1 polymer ?
#
loop_
_entity_poly.entity_id
_entity_poly.type
_entity_poly.pdbx_seq_one_letter_code
_entity_poly.pdbx_strand_id
1 'polypeptide(L)' 'MTKTKFYETIDDILELPIGTIKGDEALSTLPWDSLAVVNYIATCNGLFGVVLKGDRVKETKSIGELVALVAGHVED' A
#
# COMPACT_ATOMS: atom_id res chain seq x y z
N MET A 1 9.27 -10.01 -1.92
CA MET A 1 7.91 -10.49 -1.50
C MET A 1 7.01 -10.44 -2.73
N THR A 2 6.01 -11.32 -2.89
CA THR A 2 5.14 -11.27 -4.08
C THR A 2 4.16 -10.10 -4.04
N LYS A 3 3.77 -9.57 -5.22
CA LYS A 3 2.74 -8.53 -5.34
C LYS A 3 1.43 -8.92 -4.69
N THR A 4 0.98 -10.15 -4.88
CA THR A 4 -0.24 -10.68 -4.27
C THR A 4 -0.21 -10.49 -2.76
N LYS A 5 0.89 -10.89 -2.11
CA LYS A 5 1.02 -10.78 -0.66
C LYS A 5 1.07 -9.33 -0.17
N PHE A 6 1.58 -8.43 -1.01
CA PHE A 6 1.51 -6.99 -0.73
C PHE A 6 0.08 -6.45 -0.83
N TYR A 7 -0.70 -6.88 -1.82
CA TYR A 7 -2.11 -6.53 -1.92
C TYR A 7 -2.91 -7.03 -0.73
N GLU A 8 -2.67 -8.26 -0.28
CA GLU A 8 -3.29 -8.80 0.94
C GLU A 8 -2.93 -7.96 2.19
N THR A 9 -1.73 -7.39 2.23
CA THR A 9 -1.31 -6.48 3.30
C THR A 9 -2.04 -5.14 3.22
N ILE A 10 -2.29 -4.63 2.01
CA ILE A 10 -3.09 -3.42 1.82
C ILE A 10 -4.57 -3.69 2.17
N ASP A 11 -5.11 -4.86 1.82
CA ASP A 11 -6.45 -5.29 2.25
C ASP A 11 -6.55 -5.21 3.78
N ASP A 12 -5.58 -5.75 4.51
CA ASP A 12 -5.52 -5.71 5.98
C ASP A 12 -5.44 -4.26 6.53
N ILE A 13 -4.57 -3.42 5.97
CA ILE A 13 -4.45 -2.00 6.37
C ILE A 13 -5.77 -1.24 6.20
N LEU A 14 -6.52 -1.57 5.17
CA LEU A 14 -7.79 -0.94 4.83
C LEU A 14 -9.00 -1.64 5.45
N GLU A 15 -8.78 -2.66 6.28
CA GLU A 15 -9.82 -3.49 6.89
C GLU A 15 -10.79 -4.07 5.85
N LEU A 16 -10.27 -4.45 4.68
CA LEU A 16 -10.99 -5.04 3.56
C LEU A 16 -10.85 -6.57 3.53
N PRO A 17 -11.79 -7.28 2.89
CA PRO A 17 -11.64 -8.70 2.63
C PRO A 17 -10.38 -9.00 1.82
N ILE A 18 -9.60 -10.00 2.23
CA ILE A 18 -8.40 -10.43 1.51
C ILE A 18 -8.72 -10.75 0.04
N GLY A 19 -7.94 -10.16 -0.86
CA GLY A 19 -8.11 -10.28 -2.29
C GLY A 19 -9.09 -9.27 -2.89
N THR A 20 -9.50 -8.24 -2.14
CA THR A 20 -10.25 -7.09 -2.69
C THR A 20 -9.33 -6.26 -3.56
N ILE A 21 -8.10 -6.01 -3.10
CA ILE A 21 -7.12 -5.26 -3.88
C ILE A 21 -6.57 -6.07 -5.06
N LYS A 22 -6.66 -5.51 -6.28
CA LYS A 22 -6.12 -6.10 -7.52
C LYS A 22 -4.99 -5.29 -8.14
N GLY A 23 -4.88 -4.00 -7.78
CA GLY A 23 -3.79 -3.11 -8.19
C GLY A 23 -4.18 -2.02 -9.18
N ASP A 24 -5.38 -2.07 -9.75
CA ASP A 24 -5.88 -1.09 -10.73
C ASP A 24 -6.80 -0.05 -10.08
N GLU A 25 -7.17 -0.27 -8.81
CA GLU A 25 -8.11 0.58 -8.08
C GLU A 25 -7.52 1.95 -7.74
N ALA A 26 -8.38 2.97 -7.81
CA ALA A 26 -8.08 4.31 -7.33
C ALA A 26 -8.17 4.36 -5.81
N LEU A 27 -7.23 5.03 -5.15
CA LEU A 27 -7.26 5.22 -3.70
C LEU A 27 -8.47 6.04 -3.25
N SER A 28 -8.96 6.93 -4.10
CA SER A 28 -10.17 7.71 -3.85
C SER A 28 -11.45 6.87 -3.73
N THR A 29 -11.45 5.62 -4.20
CA THR A 29 -12.58 4.69 -4.08
C THR A 29 -12.44 3.74 -2.88
N LEU A 30 -11.36 3.85 -2.13
CA LEU A 30 -11.01 3.01 -0.98
C LEU A 30 -10.98 3.86 0.30
N PRO A 31 -11.00 3.25 1.50
CA PRO A 31 -10.87 3.98 2.78
C PRO A 31 -9.42 4.47 3.02
N TRP A 32 -8.84 5.18 2.04
CA TRP A 32 -7.48 5.70 2.04
C TRP A 32 -7.38 7.02 2.83
N ASP A 33 -7.53 6.93 4.13
CA ASP A 33 -7.46 8.06 5.06
C ASP A 33 -6.05 8.26 5.65
N SER A 34 -5.88 9.32 6.46
CA SER A 34 -4.59 9.60 7.12
C SER A 34 -4.11 8.44 8.01
N LEU A 35 -5.04 7.66 8.59
CA LEU A 35 -4.69 6.47 9.37
C LEU A 35 -4.13 5.35 8.48
N ALA A 36 -4.76 5.08 7.33
CA ALA A 36 -4.27 4.11 6.35
C ALA A 36 -2.88 4.49 5.83
N VAL A 37 -2.65 5.79 5.57
CA VAL A 37 -1.32 6.31 5.19
C VAL A 37 -0.27 6.02 6.27
N VAL A 38 -0.57 6.31 7.55
CA VAL A 38 0.37 6.07 8.65
C VAL A 38 0.64 4.57 8.83
N ASN A 39 -0.41 3.73 8.82
CA ASN A 39 -0.27 2.28 8.90
C ASN A 39 0.55 1.73 7.73
N TYR A 40 0.29 2.17 6.51
CA TYR A 40 1.05 1.75 5.33
C TYR A 40 2.53 2.09 5.44
N ILE A 41 2.88 3.31 5.88
CA ILE A 41 4.27 3.72 6.09
C ILE A 41 4.94 2.84 7.16
N ALA A 42 4.26 2.62 8.29
CA ALA A 42 4.78 1.79 9.37
C ALA A 42 5.00 0.33 8.91
N THR A 43 4.06 -0.22 8.16
CA THR A 43 4.13 -1.58 7.60
C THR A 43 5.26 -1.69 6.59
N CYS A 44 5.41 -0.76 5.65
CA CYS A 44 6.52 -0.77 4.69
C CYS A 44 7.88 -0.65 5.40
N ASN A 45 7.97 0.19 6.44
CA ASN A 45 9.17 0.29 7.25
C ASN A 45 9.47 -1.01 8.01
N GLY A 46 8.45 -1.68 8.56
CA GLY A 46 8.60 -2.97 9.25
C GLY A 46 8.98 -4.13 8.32
N LEU A 47 8.39 -4.19 7.13
CA LEU A 47 8.60 -5.28 6.16
C LEU A 47 9.90 -5.13 5.38
N PHE A 48 10.25 -3.91 4.97
CA PHE A 48 11.33 -3.67 4.03
C PHE A 48 12.46 -2.78 4.59
N GLY A 49 12.29 -2.22 5.78
CA GLY A 49 13.25 -1.25 6.35
C GLY A 49 13.28 0.09 5.62
N VAL A 50 12.24 0.39 4.82
CA VAL A 50 12.17 1.63 4.03
C VAL A 50 11.37 2.71 4.76
N VAL A 51 11.90 3.93 4.79
CA VAL A 51 11.20 5.09 5.34
C VAL A 51 10.54 5.85 4.20
N LEU A 52 9.23 5.63 4.04
CA LEU A 52 8.43 6.37 3.06
C LEU A 52 8.06 7.77 3.62
N LYS A 53 8.13 8.79 2.76
CA LYS A 53 7.71 10.15 3.12
C LYS A 53 6.19 10.25 3.10
N GLY A 54 5.59 10.70 4.21
CA GLY A 54 4.14 10.82 4.35
C GLY A 54 3.46 11.62 3.25
N ASP A 55 4.05 12.76 2.85
CA ASP A 55 3.53 13.56 1.74
C ASP A 55 3.45 12.77 0.43
N ARG A 56 4.50 12.02 0.08
CA ARG A 56 4.51 11.21 -1.14
C ARG A 56 3.47 10.11 -1.12
N VAL A 57 3.29 9.45 0.01
CA VAL A 57 2.28 8.39 0.19
C VAL A 57 0.87 8.96 0.14
N LYS A 58 0.68 10.20 0.62
CA LYS A 58 -0.61 10.90 0.56
C LYS A 58 -0.94 11.43 -0.84
N GLU A 59 0.07 11.77 -1.64
CA GLU A 59 -0.09 12.26 -3.01
C GLU A 59 -0.37 11.17 -4.04
N THR A 60 -0.21 9.89 -3.68
CA THR A 60 -0.53 8.77 -4.59
C THR A 60 -2.03 8.71 -4.86
N LYS A 61 -2.40 8.22 -6.05
CA LYS A 61 -3.79 8.21 -6.52
C LYS A 61 -4.36 6.81 -6.75
N SER A 62 -3.49 5.81 -6.86
CA SER A 62 -3.87 4.44 -7.20
C SER A 62 -3.00 3.44 -6.45
N ILE A 63 -3.50 2.21 -6.30
CA ILE A 63 -2.74 1.11 -5.69
C ILE A 63 -1.43 0.86 -6.43
N GLY A 64 -1.43 0.91 -7.76
CA GLY A 64 -0.21 0.76 -8.56
C GLY A 64 0.90 1.75 -8.19
N GLU A 65 0.57 2.99 -7.86
CA GLU A 65 1.54 4.00 -7.42
C GLU A 65 2.10 3.68 -6.02
N LEU A 66 1.26 3.15 -5.11
CA LEU A 66 1.74 2.67 -3.81
C LEU A 66 2.72 1.52 -3.98
N VAL A 67 2.40 0.54 -4.82
CA VAL A 67 3.30 -0.59 -5.11
C VAL A 67 4.60 -0.07 -5.72
N ALA A 68 4.53 0.92 -6.60
CA ALA A 68 5.71 1.51 -7.23
C ALA A 68 6.69 2.13 -6.20
N LEU A 69 6.20 2.65 -5.07
CA LEU A 69 7.06 3.16 -3.99
C LEU A 69 7.95 2.08 -3.36
N VAL A 70 7.53 0.81 -3.44
CA VAL A 70 8.23 -0.34 -2.86
C VAL A 70 8.56 -1.42 -3.90
N ALA A 71 8.48 -1.11 -5.19
CA ALA A 71 8.68 -2.08 -6.27
C ALA A 71 10.06 -2.74 -6.26
N GLY A 72 11.08 -2.12 -5.64
CA GLY A 72 12.39 -2.74 -5.41
C GLY A 72 12.39 -3.89 -4.40
N HIS A 73 11.30 -4.07 -3.64
CA HIS A 73 11.13 -5.08 -2.59
C HIS A 73 9.95 -6.04 -2.87
N VAL A 74 9.13 -5.70 -3.86
CA VAL A 74 7.94 -6.45 -4.27
C VAL A 74 8.16 -6.99 -5.68
N GLU A 75 8.23 -8.30 -5.79
CA GLU A 75 8.44 -9.07 -7.02
C GLU A 75 7.11 -9.55 -7.57
N ASP A 76 7.04 -9.78 -8.89
CA ASP A 76 5.85 -10.33 -9.56
C ASP A 76 5.58 -11.78 -9.12
#